data_AF-H6C321-F1
#
_entry.id   AF-H6C321-F1
#
_cell.length_a   1.000
_cell.length_b   1.000
_cell.length_c   1.000
_cell.angle_alpha   90.00
_cell.angle_beta   90.00
_cell.angle_gamma   90.00
#
_symmetry.space_group_name_H-M   'P 1'
#
loop_
_entity.id
_entity.type
_entity.pdbx_description
1 polymer ?
#
loop_
_entity_poly.entity_id
_entity_poly.type
_entity_poly.pdbx_seq_one_letter_code
_entity_poly.pdbx_strand_id
1 'polypeptide(L)'
;MNEEAGVPDAAADAAAYLAPLLEKPPAAIESEYNKLHRNVQVVLRRQIGTQSQGGARSGRLPLCSVQGEGALLRSLKSTSLTDILFLLARIYDAGHIVICRNLGFAKRGWPHQAGLLQDPCMDVSLLTEEIVKNEYKRNEDIVLVSDDEHPNVLKATWTPICPMSFDHLPTIDSLSKLLPGERSPGRNYAGIGGGGGSDVISASLLGHLLRRNGKEMNLLVSTRTWRTGSQGKEGSRLGIKREVHQHGGPAVLDGKPVAGTYRITPATYTEGRDLETVPIRHHEHVFLVLDQGEEKETQDIPQDERADLATQFRAVLSQCPDLDTVVVVDTGGDVFGGEKDGLAGFSTPDQDLRVQRAVAGLQHTYPNLVTTVFAPGVDAPADTPDKAKRAGGKVYRLAPEEQTLILDILAKDYGMDGSNPNRFGKTKLCLQAALKGQRGWTCLDLPAHVVDTWDNPWSCFTYIRECMSDVLFVPLLDLLPLIDPGHDLEESTSANHTWPPSTT
;
A
#
# COMPACT_ATOMS: atom_id res chain seq x y z
N MET A 1 -29.71 27.49 3.13
CA MET A 1 -30.51 26.99 4.27
C MET A 1 -31.33 25.82 3.76
N ASN A 2 -30.75 24.63 3.84
CA ASN A 2 -31.46 23.36 3.83
C ASN A 2 -31.18 22.77 5.20
N GLU A 3 -32.22 22.59 6.01
CA GLU A 3 -32.14 21.88 7.28
C GLU A 3 -31.74 20.43 6.99
N GLU A 4 -30.54 20.04 7.41
CA GLU A 4 -30.17 18.63 7.53
C GLU A 4 -31.05 18.01 8.61
N ALA A 5 -31.97 17.13 8.20
CA ALA A 5 -32.70 16.26 9.09
C ALA A 5 -31.70 15.49 9.98
N GLY A 6 -31.89 15.57 11.29
CA GLY A 6 -30.92 15.22 12.33
C GLY A 6 -30.22 13.88 12.11
N VAL A 7 -28.90 13.94 11.96
CA VAL A 7 -28.02 12.78 12.16
C VAL A 7 -28.13 12.43 13.66
N PRO A 8 -28.50 11.18 14.02
CA PRO A 8 -28.46 10.73 15.41
C PRO A 8 -27.09 11.01 16.02
N ASP A 9 -27.06 11.40 17.30
CA ASP A 9 -25.80 11.61 18.01
C ASP A 9 -25.07 10.27 18.16
N ALA A 10 -24.12 10.01 17.26
CA ALA A 10 -23.39 8.74 17.20
C ALA A 10 -22.65 8.43 18.52
N ALA A 11 -22.25 9.45 19.29
CA ALA A 11 -21.64 9.25 20.60
C ALA A 11 -22.69 8.73 21.60
N ALA A 12 -23.89 9.31 21.60
CA ALA A 12 -24.99 8.88 22.45
C ALA A 12 -25.46 7.45 22.09
N ASP A 13 -25.55 7.12 20.80
CA ASP A 13 -25.89 5.76 20.35
C ASP A 13 -24.86 4.73 20.80
N ALA A 14 -23.56 5.05 20.64
CA ALA A 14 -22.47 4.20 21.10
C ALA A 14 -22.50 4.03 22.63
N ALA A 15 -22.77 5.10 23.38
CA ALA A 15 -22.85 5.07 24.82
C ALA A 15 -24.06 4.30 25.33
N ALA A 16 -25.23 4.45 24.71
CA ALA A 16 -26.44 3.71 25.05
C ALA A 16 -26.25 2.20 24.86
N TYR A 17 -25.56 1.79 23.80
CA TYR A 17 -25.24 0.39 23.52
C TYR A 17 -24.18 -0.18 24.47
N LEU A 18 -23.07 0.54 24.67
CA LEU A 18 -21.91 0.02 25.41
C LEU A 18 -22.02 0.16 26.93
N ALA A 19 -22.78 1.13 27.45
CA ALA A 19 -22.96 1.34 28.89
C ALA A 19 -23.39 0.08 29.66
N PRO A 20 -24.44 -0.67 29.25
CA PRO A 20 -24.83 -1.90 29.94
C PRO A 20 -23.79 -3.01 29.83
N LEU A 21 -23.02 -3.07 28.72
CA LEU A 21 -22.02 -4.12 28.49
C LEU A 21 -20.74 -3.89 29.30
N LEU A 22 -20.35 -2.62 29.47
CA LEU A 22 -19.15 -2.20 30.19
C LEU A 22 -19.40 -1.89 31.67
N GLU A 23 -20.66 -1.81 32.09
CA GLU A 23 -21.07 -1.35 33.42
C GLU A 23 -20.48 0.05 33.73
N LYS A 24 -20.53 0.95 32.73
CA LYS A 24 -20.04 2.34 32.82
C LYS A 24 -21.17 3.34 32.58
N PRO A 25 -21.10 4.55 33.18
CA PRO A 25 -22.05 5.62 32.88
C PRO A 25 -21.99 6.02 31.39
N PRO A 26 -23.13 6.23 30.71
CA PRO A 26 -23.16 6.66 29.31
C PRO A 26 -22.30 7.90 29.05
N ALA A 27 -22.40 8.93 29.91
CA ALA A 27 -21.61 10.16 29.79
C ALA A 27 -20.08 9.94 29.81
N ALA A 28 -19.60 8.89 30.48
CA ALA A 28 -18.17 8.55 30.46
C ALA A 28 -17.76 7.98 29.09
N ILE A 29 -18.64 7.16 28.47
CA ILE A 29 -18.42 6.59 27.14
C ILE A 29 -18.50 7.68 26.07
N GLU A 30 -19.49 8.56 26.12
CA GLU A 30 -19.60 9.70 25.18
C GLU A 30 -18.35 10.60 25.23
N SER A 31 -17.89 10.92 26.44
CA SER A 31 -16.69 11.74 26.65
C SER A 31 -15.45 11.10 26.04
N GLU A 32 -15.23 9.81 26.24
CA GLU A 32 -14.08 9.11 25.65
C GLU A 32 -14.23 8.91 24.14
N TYR A 33 -15.42 8.54 23.67
CA TYR A 33 -15.72 8.39 22.24
C TYR A 33 -15.35 9.65 21.44
N ASN A 34 -15.74 10.83 21.94
CA ASN A 34 -15.48 12.10 21.27
C ASN A 34 -14.00 12.49 21.23
N LYS A 35 -13.14 11.90 22.08
CA LYS A 35 -11.68 12.09 22.06
C LYS A 35 -10.96 11.12 21.11
N LEU A 36 -11.62 10.06 20.67
CA LEU A 36 -11.02 9.06 19.81
C LEU A 36 -10.67 9.64 18.43
N HIS A 37 -9.74 8.97 17.77
CA HIS A 37 -9.42 9.25 16.38
C HIS A 37 -10.68 9.11 15.49
N ARG A 38 -10.86 9.99 14.50
CA ARG A 38 -12.07 10.07 13.67
C ARG A 38 -12.47 8.72 13.05
N ASN A 39 -11.50 7.93 12.61
CA ASN A 39 -11.77 6.65 11.96
C ASN A 39 -12.19 5.56 12.96
N VAL A 40 -11.79 5.66 14.24
CA VAL A 40 -12.32 4.81 15.30
C VAL A 40 -13.81 5.10 15.49
N GLN A 41 -14.19 6.38 15.51
CA GLN A 41 -15.60 6.80 15.61
C GLN A 41 -16.41 6.32 14.39
N VAL A 42 -15.88 6.45 13.17
CA VAL A 42 -16.53 5.95 11.94
C VAL A 42 -16.82 4.46 12.04
N VAL A 43 -15.83 3.66 12.44
CA VAL A 43 -15.96 2.20 12.55
C VAL A 43 -16.97 1.80 13.64
N LEU A 44 -16.88 2.41 14.82
CA LEU A 44 -17.83 2.16 15.91
C LEU A 44 -19.25 2.55 15.52
N ARG A 45 -19.45 3.71 14.91
CA ARG A 45 -20.75 4.19 14.42
C ARG A 45 -21.33 3.23 13.38
N ARG A 46 -20.53 2.79 12.40
CA ARG A 46 -20.96 1.85 11.35
C ARG A 46 -21.53 0.57 11.96
N GLN A 47 -20.84 0.01 12.95
CA GLN A 47 -21.26 -1.22 13.60
C GLN A 47 -22.44 -1.02 14.57
N ILE A 48 -22.36 -0.03 15.47
CA ILE A 48 -23.32 0.16 16.57
C ILE A 48 -24.59 0.89 16.12
N GLY A 49 -24.44 2.00 15.39
CA GLY A 49 -25.58 2.82 14.95
C GLY A 49 -26.58 2.05 14.08
N THR A 50 -26.09 1.05 13.34
CA THR A 50 -26.93 0.20 12.51
C THR A 50 -27.62 -0.94 13.29
N GLN A 51 -27.02 -1.40 14.41
CA GLN A 51 -27.66 -2.34 15.34
C GLN A 51 -28.77 -1.66 16.15
N SER A 52 -28.57 -0.43 16.60
CA SER A 52 -29.55 0.34 17.39
C SER A 52 -30.82 0.72 16.61
N GLN A 53 -30.76 0.77 15.27
CA GLN A 53 -31.90 1.12 14.40
C GLN A 53 -32.74 -0.07 13.91
N GLY A 54 -32.48 -1.28 14.41
CA GLY A 54 -33.34 -2.45 14.15
C GLY A 54 -33.49 -2.79 12.67
N GLY A 55 -32.40 -3.13 11.99
CA GLY A 55 -32.37 -3.92 10.73
C GLY A 55 -33.15 -3.41 9.50
N ALA A 56 -33.89 -2.31 9.59
CA ALA A 56 -34.87 -1.89 8.59
C ALA A 56 -34.44 -0.59 7.90
N ARG A 57 -33.29 -0.60 7.23
CA ARG A 57 -33.03 0.33 6.12
C ARG A 57 -32.75 -0.45 4.85
N SER A 58 -33.71 -0.32 3.93
CA SER A 58 -33.71 -0.62 2.51
C SER A 58 -32.38 -1.03 1.87
N GLY A 59 -32.29 -2.26 1.35
CA GLY A 59 -31.33 -2.59 0.29
C GLY A 59 -29.98 -3.18 0.71
N ARG A 60 -30.01 -4.29 1.46
CA ARG A 60 -29.06 -5.43 1.42
C ARG A 60 -27.55 -5.13 1.45
N LEU A 61 -27.03 -4.65 2.57
CA LEU A 61 -25.63 -4.89 2.94
C LEU A 61 -25.59 -5.62 4.29
N PRO A 62 -24.92 -6.79 4.38
CA PRO A 62 -25.00 -7.66 5.53
C PRO A 62 -24.15 -7.13 6.68
N LEU A 63 -24.79 -6.81 7.81
CA LEU A 63 -24.08 -6.40 9.03
C LEU A 63 -23.55 -7.62 9.76
N CYS A 64 -22.33 -7.54 10.26
CA CYS A 64 -21.75 -8.61 11.05
C CYS A 64 -22.35 -8.62 12.46
N SER A 65 -23.07 -9.66 12.84
CA SER A 65 -23.38 -9.89 14.26
C SER A 65 -22.11 -10.29 15.02
N VAL A 66 -22.01 -9.95 16.31
CA VAL A 66 -20.82 -10.29 17.12
C VAL A 66 -21.22 -11.19 18.28
N GLN A 67 -20.94 -12.49 18.13
CA GLN A 67 -21.19 -13.48 19.16
C GLN A 67 -20.09 -13.41 20.23
N GLY A 68 -20.49 -13.39 21.50
CA GLY A 68 -19.55 -13.36 22.64
C GLY A 68 -19.08 -11.97 23.06
N GLU A 69 -19.54 -10.89 22.42
CA GLU A 69 -19.08 -9.51 22.67
C GLU A 69 -19.19 -9.10 24.15
N GLY A 70 -20.33 -9.39 24.79
CA GLY A 70 -20.51 -9.06 26.20
C GLY A 70 -19.51 -9.76 27.13
N ALA A 71 -19.08 -10.98 26.79
CA ALA A 71 -18.05 -11.68 27.57
C ALA A 71 -16.66 -11.03 27.36
N LEU A 72 -16.35 -10.67 26.12
CA LEU A 72 -15.13 -9.93 25.78
C LEU A 72 -15.04 -8.61 26.55
N LEU A 73 -16.07 -7.77 26.49
CA LEU A 73 -16.08 -6.46 27.16
C LEU A 73 -15.96 -6.61 28.68
N ARG A 74 -16.57 -7.64 29.27
CA ARG A 74 -16.40 -7.96 30.70
C ARG A 74 -14.97 -8.39 31.05
N SER A 75 -14.27 -9.12 30.18
CA SER A 75 -12.86 -9.48 30.42
C SER A 75 -11.92 -8.28 30.37
N LEU A 76 -12.34 -7.18 29.75
CA LEU A 76 -11.54 -5.96 29.58
C LEU A 76 -11.79 -4.91 30.68
N LYS A 77 -12.55 -5.21 31.74
CA LYS A 77 -12.94 -4.24 32.78
C LYS A 77 -11.78 -3.48 33.46
N SER A 78 -10.59 -4.08 33.53
CA SER A 78 -9.38 -3.45 34.08
C SER A 78 -8.66 -2.51 33.09
N THR A 79 -9.08 -2.51 31.83
CA THR A 79 -8.49 -1.72 30.73
C THR A 79 -9.12 -0.33 30.67
N SER A 80 -8.38 0.66 30.15
CA SER A 80 -8.91 2.01 29.97
C SER A 80 -10.06 2.01 28.96
N LEU A 81 -11.02 2.93 29.12
CA LEU A 81 -12.16 3.01 28.21
C LEU A 81 -11.73 3.36 26.78
N THR A 82 -10.71 4.22 26.64
CA THR A 82 -10.08 4.56 25.36
C THR A 82 -9.55 3.32 24.65
N ASP A 83 -8.81 2.47 25.35
CA ASP A 83 -8.23 1.23 24.79
C ASP A 83 -9.31 0.20 24.45
N ILE A 84 -10.37 0.10 25.26
CA ILE A 84 -11.52 -0.78 24.98
C ILE A 84 -12.20 -0.36 23.69
N LEU A 85 -12.50 0.94 23.53
CA LEU A 85 -13.17 1.46 22.34
C LEU A 85 -12.28 1.30 21.09
N PHE A 86 -10.97 1.53 21.24
CA PHE A 86 -10.01 1.31 20.18
C PHE A 86 -9.92 -0.17 19.75
N LEU A 87 -9.86 -1.10 20.72
CA LEU A 87 -9.83 -2.52 20.45
C LEU A 87 -11.12 -3.02 19.80
N LEU A 88 -12.26 -2.57 20.29
CA LEU A 88 -13.56 -2.92 19.72
C LEU A 88 -13.66 -2.46 18.26
N ALA A 89 -13.18 -1.25 17.96
CA ALA A 89 -13.12 -0.77 16.59
C ALA A 89 -12.19 -1.63 15.70
N ARG A 90 -11.04 -2.08 16.20
CA ARG A 90 -10.17 -3.01 15.45
C ARG A 90 -10.89 -4.31 15.08
N ILE A 91 -11.61 -4.88 16.04
CA ILE A 91 -12.40 -6.11 15.84
C ILE A 91 -13.49 -5.89 14.78
N TYR A 92 -14.23 -4.78 14.87
CA TYR A 92 -15.28 -4.44 13.91
C TYR A 92 -14.74 -4.16 12.50
N ASP A 93 -13.59 -3.52 12.40
CA ASP A 93 -12.96 -3.24 11.11
C ASP A 93 -12.49 -4.53 10.43
N ALA A 94 -11.90 -5.46 11.20
CA ALA A 94 -11.49 -6.76 10.68
C ALA A 94 -12.66 -7.53 10.06
N GLY A 95 -13.80 -7.58 10.76
CA GLY A 95 -15.03 -8.21 10.24
C GLY A 95 -15.54 -7.54 8.97
N HIS A 96 -15.62 -6.20 8.98
CA HIS A 96 -16.08 -5.41 7.83
C HIS A 96 -15.24 -5.66 6.57
N ILE A 97 -13.92 -5.69 6.71
CA ILE A 97 -12.99 -5.93 5.59
C ILE A 97 -13.22 -7.31 4.96
N VAL A 98 -13.35 -8.36 5.78
CA VAL A 98 -13.58 -9.72 5.27
C VAL A 98 -14.92 -9.84 4.54
N ILE A 99 -15.97 -9.19 5.04
CA ILE A 99 -17.28 -9.17 4.38
C ILE A 99 -17.21 -8.42 3.04
N CYS A 100 -16.59 -7.24 3.03
CA CYS A 100 -16.43 -6.46 1.79
C CYS A 100 -15.60 -7.19 0.74
N ARG A 101 -14.56 -7.92 1.16
CA ARG A 101 -13.77 -8.78 0.26
C ARG A 101 -14.65 -9.85 -0.37
N ASN A 102 -15.50 -10.53 0.39
CA ASN A 102 -16.43 -11.54 -0.13
C ASN A 102 -17.49 -10.92 -1.07
N LEU A 103 -18.00 -9.72 -0.75
CA LEU A 103 -18.90 -8.98 -1.64
C LEU A 103 -18.20 -8.65 -2.97
N GLY A 104 -16.95 -8.19 -2.93
CA GLY A 104 -16.14 -7.92 -4.11
C GLY A 104 -15.91 -9.17 -4.97
N PHE A 105 -15.61 -10.31 -4.34
CA PHE A 105 -15.46 -11.59 -5.03
C PHE A 105 -16.77 -12.04 -5.69
N ALA A 106 -17.90 -11.94 -4.99
CA ALA A 106 -19.21 -12.27 -5.55
C ALA A 106 -19.56 -11.41 -6.77
N LYS A 107 -19.34 -10.09 -6.70
CA LYS A 107 -19.54 -9.15 -7.82
C LYS A 107 -18.71 -9.52 -9.06
N ARG A 108 -17.54 -10.16 -8.88
CA ARG A 108 -16.62 -10.59 -9.95
C ARG A 108 -16.84 -12.03 -10.40
N GLY A 109 -17.77 -12.76 -9.80
CA GLY A 109 -17.97 -14.19 -10.06
C GLY A 109 -16.81 -15.08 -9.56
N TRP A 110 -16.01 -14.59 -8.63
CA TRP A 110 -14.91 -15.36 -8.02
C TRP A 110 -15.43 -16.22 -6.85
N PRO A 111 -14.70 -17.27 -6.46
CA PRO A 111 -15.02 -18.07 -5.27
C PRO A 111 -15.14 -17.17 -4.03
N HIS A 112 -16.25 -17.33 -3.30
CA HIS A 112 -16.58 -16.54 -2.11
C HIS A 112 -17.47 -17.34 -1.17
N GLN A 113 -17.60 -16.89 0.08
CA GLN A 113 -18.45 -17.52 1.09
C GLN A 113 -19.82 -16.88 1.09
N ALA A 114 -20.79 -17.55 0.46
CA ALA A 114 -22.15 -17.04 0.31
C ALA A 114 -22.86 -16.78 1.65
N GLY A 115 -22.54 -17.54 2.70
CA GLY A 115 -23.11 -17.35 4.05
C GLY A 115 -22.79 -15.96 4.62
N LEU A 116 -21.57 -15.47 4.42
CA LEU A 116 -21.15 -14.13 4.87
C LEU A 116 -21.87 -12.99 4.15
N LEU A 117 -22.52 -13.26 3.03
CA LEU A 117 -23.28 -12.25 2.28
C LEU A 117 -24.73 -12.12 2.75
N GLN A 118 -25.20 -13.05 3.58
CA GLN A 118 -26.59 -13.12 4.03
C GLN A 118 -26.71 -12.69 5.49
N ASP A 119 -25.99 -13.37 6.39
CA ASP A 119 -26.07 -13.15 7.84
C ASP A 119 -24.71 -13.42 8.51
N PRO A 120 -23.70 -12.57 8.25
CA PRO A 120 -22.36 -12.76 8.78
C PRO A 120 -22.37 -12.63 10.30
N CYS A 121 -21.63 -13.52 10.95
CA CYS A 121 -21.41 -13.53 12.37
C CYS A 121 -19.91 -13.63 12.65
N MET A 122 -19.41 -12.85 13.60
CA MET A 122 -18.06 -12.95 14.11
C MET A 122 -18.11 -13.46 15.55
N ASP A 123 -17.52 -14.63 15.78
CA ASP A 123 -17.40 -15.22 17.12
C ASP A 123 -16.09 -14.79 17.78
N VAL A 124 -16.20 -13.99 18.85
CA VAL A 124 -15.07 -13.46 19.62
C VAL A 124 -14.80 -14.25 20.92
N SER A 125 -15.40 -15.44 21.06
CA SER A 125 -15.25 -16.26 22.27
C SER A 125 -13.79 -16.66 22.51
N LEU A 126 -13.07 -17.07 21.46
CA LEU A 126 -11.64 -17.41 21.57
C LEU A 126 -10.78 -16.20 21.94
N LEU A 127 -11.05 -15.02 21.38
CA LEU A 127 -10.36 -13.79 21.79
C LEU A 127 -10.51 -13.53 23.29
N THR A 128 -11.72 -13.76 23.81
CA THR A 128 -12.06 -13.60 25.24
C THR A 128 -11.28 -14.58 26.11
N GLU A 129 -11.32 -15.87 25.75
CA GLU A 129 -10.62 -16.91 26.51
C GLU A 129 -9.12 -16.67 26.60
N GLU A 130 -8.51 -16.21 25.52
CA GLU A 130 -7.07 -15.95 25.46
C GLU A 130 -6.66 -14.68 26.22
N ILE A 131 -7.47 -13.61 26.19
CA ILE A 131 -7.22 -12.41 27.01
C ILE A 131 -7.32 -12.73 28.51
N VAL A 132 -8.28 -13.56 28.92
CA VAL A 132 -8.43 -13.97 30.32
C VAL A 132 -7.19 -14.74 30.80
N LYS A 133 -6.58 -15.55 29.93
CA LYS A 133 -5.35 -16.29 30.23
C LYS A 133 -4.11 -15.38 30.21
N ASN A 134 -4.08 -14.42 29.28
CA ASN A 134 -2.95 -13.51 29.09
C ASN A 134 -3.43 -12.17 28.53
N GLU A 135 -3.49 -11.14 29.38
CA GLU A 135 -4.00 -9.82 28.98
C GLU A 135 -3.21 -9.15 27.85
N TYR A 136 -1.94 -9.52 27.65
CA TYR A 136 -1.11 -8.97 26.58
C TYR A 136 -1.57 -9.38 25.17
N LYS A 137 -2.39 -10.44 25.06
CA LYS A 137 -2.97 -10.89 23.81
C LYS A 137 -3.75 -9.79 23.06
N ARG A 138 -4.33 -8.83 23.77
CA ARG A 138 -5.04 -7.68 23.14
C ARG A 138 -4.18 -6.83 22.20
N ASN A 139 -2.84 -6.92 22.34
CA ASN A 139 -1.88 -6.20 21.49
C ASN A 139 -1.47 -7.00 20.26
N GLU A 140 -1.86 -8.26 20.13
CA GLU A 140 -1.59 -9.09 18.96
C GLU A 140 -2.52 -8.74 17.79
N ASP A 141 -2.31 -9.37 16.64
CA ASP A 141 -3.17 -9.20 15.46
C ASP A 141 -4.44 -10.04 15.56
N ILE A 142 -5.48 -9.62 14.85
CA ILE A 142 -6.78 -10.30 14.81
C ILE A 142 -6.90 -11.00 13.47
N VAL A 143 -6.95 -12.33 13.49
CA VAL A 143 -7.20 -13.15 12.31
C VAL A 143 -8.60 -13.72 12.40
N LEU A 144 -9.32 -13.66 11.29
CA LEU A 144 -10.65 -14.23 11.14
C LEU A 144 -10.56 -15.50 10.29
N VAL A 145 -10.96 -16.62 10.88
CA VAL A 145 -10.96 -17.94 10.24
C VAL A 145 -12.41 -18.37 10.00
N SER A 146 -12.73 -18.81 8.80
CA SER A 146 -14.06 -19.32 8.48
C SER A 146 -14.34 -20.62 9.22
N ASP A 147 -15.58 -20.76 9.70
CA ASP A 147 -16.04 -22.01 10.29
C ASP A 147 -16.58 -22.94 9.18
N ASP A 148 -15.96 -24.11 9.04
CA ASP A 148 -16.37 -25.11 8.04
C ASP A 148 -17.80 -25.62 8.28
N GLU A 149 -18.23 -25.66 9.55
CA GLU A 149 -19.57 -26.12 9.94
C GLU A 149 -20.64 -25.01 9.78
N HIS A 150 -20.23 -23.75 9.91
CA HIS A 150 -21.12 -22.59 9.88
C HIS A 150 -20.56 -21.55 8.89
N PRO A 151 -20.91 -21.63 7.59
CA PRO A 151 -20.29 -20.82 6.53
C PRO A 151 -20.59 -19.31 6.61
N ASN A 152 -21.41 -18.89 7.56
CA ASN A 152 -21.68 -17.49 7.89
C ASN A 152 -20.92 -17.01 9.14
N VAL A 153 -20.15 -17.87 9.81
CA VAL A 153 -19.41 -17.57 11.04
C VAL A 153 -17.91 -17.41 10.76
N LEU A 154 -17.35 -16.33 11.28
CA LEU A 154 -15.93 -16.02 11.32
C LEU A 154 -15.44 -16.15 12.77
N LYS A 155 -14.62 -17.15 13.06
CA LYS A 155 -13.96 -17.32 14.36
C LYS A 155 -12.78 -16.35 14.45
N ALA A 156 -12.81 -15.46 15.43
CA ALA A 156 -11.75 -14.49 15.65
C ALA A 156 -10.70 -15.03 16.64
N THR A 157 -9.42 -14.97 16.27
CA THR A 157 -8.29 -15.46 17.09
C THR A 157 -7.13 -14.47 17.12
N TRP A 158 -6.36 -14.47 18.21
CA TRP A 158 -5.13 -13.69 18.29
C TRP A 158 -3.98 -14.37 17.55
N THR A 159 -3.25 -13.60 16.74
CA THR A 159 -2.02 -14.07 16.11
C THR A 159 -0.86 -13.16 16.51
N PRO A 160 0.25 -13.71 17.04
CA PRO A 160 1.42 -12.92 17.39
C PRO A 160 1.90 -12.10 16.21
N ILE A 161 2.19 -10.83 16.47
CA ILE A 161 2.75 -9.94 15.45
C ILE A 161 4.19 -10.37 15.21
N CYS A 162 4.47 -10.94 14.05
CA CYS A 162 5.81 -11.38 13.69
C CYS A 162 6.78 -10.19 13.78
N PRO A 163 7.82 -10.23 14.63
CA PRO A 163 8.82 -9.16 14.71
C PRO A 163 9.53 -8.99 13.37
N MET A 164 9.81 -7.75 12.98
CA MET A 164 10.60 -7.45 11.79
C MET A 164 11.59 -6.34 12.16
N SER A 165 12.88 -6.62 11.98
CA SER A 165 13.98 -5.68 12.20
C SER A 165 15.03 -5.87 11.12
N PHE A 166 15.75 -4.78 10.83
CA PHE A 166 16.89 -4.74 9.92
C PHE A 166 18.19 -4.35 10.64
N ASP A 167 18.23 -4.43 11.97
CA ASP A 167 19.38 -4.00 12.77
C ASP A 167 20.65 -4.83 12.53
N HIS A 168 20.50 -6.05 11.99
CA HIS A 168 21.61 -6.90 11.58
C HIS A 168 22.24 -6.49 10.25
N LEU A 169 21.63 -5.55 9.51
CA LEU A 169 22.19 -5.03 8.27
C LEU A 169 23.20 -3.91 8.55
N PRO A 170 24.25 -3.77 7.71
CA PRO A 170 25.14 -2.62 7.79
C PRO A 170 24.37 -1.31 7.58
N THR A 171 24.80 -0.26 8.28
CA THR A 171 24.21 1.07 8.16
C THR A 171 24.97 1.93 7.14
N ILE A 172 24.23 2.72 6.35
CA ILE A 172 24.77 3.78 5.50
C ILE A 172 24.82 5.06 6.34
N ASP A 173 26.01 5.62 6.57
CA ASP A 173 26.12 6.84 7.39
C ASP A 173 25.77 8.13 6.62
N SER A 174 25.78 8.09 5.29
CA SER A 174 25.44 9.24 4.44
C SER A 174 25.10 8.80 3.02
N LEU A 175 24.08 9.42 2.43
CA LEU A 175 23.69 9.20 1.03
C LEU A 175 24.71 9.76 0.02
N SER A 176 25.71 10.52 0.46
CA SER A 176 26.84 10.93 -0.40
C SER A 176 27.76 9.76 -0.79
N LYS A 177 27.76 8.69 0.00
CA LYS A 177 28.55 7.47 -0.25
C LYS A 177 27.94 6.63 -1.38
N LEU A 178 28.66 5.59 -1.78
CA LEU A 178 28.15 4.57 -2.71
C LEU A 178 27.00 3.79 -2.05
N LEU A 179 25.86 3.77 -2.73
CA LEU A 179 24.69 2.99 -2.35
C LEU A 179 24.89 1.51 -2.78
N PRO A 180 24.28 0.54 -2.07
CA PRO A 180 24.24 -0.85 -2.52
C PRO A 180 23.70 -0.98 -3.94
N GLY A 181 24.48 -1.57 -4.85
CA GLY A 181 24.16 -1.66 -6.28
C GLY A 181 24.89 -0.65 -7.17
N GLU A 182 25.56 0.35 -6.59
CA GLU A 182 26.43 1.26 -7.34
C GLU A 182 27.84 0.66 -7.51
N ARG A 183 28.31 0.62 -8.76
CA ARG A 183 29.67 0.19 -9.14
C ARG A 183 30.64 1.37 -9.19
N SER A 184 30.12 2.58 -9.39
CA SER A 184 30.89 3.83 -9.41
C SER A 184 30.08 4.98 -8.81
N PRO A 185 30.72 6.07 -8.35
CA PRO A 185 30.01 7.23 -7.83
C PRO A 185 29.08 7.81 -8.90
N GLY A 186 27.81 7.99 -8.55
CA GLY A 186 26.81 8.65 -9.39
C GLY A 186 26.40 9.99 -8.80
N ARG A 187 26.15 10.98 -9.67
CA ARG A 187 25.58 12.27 -9.32
C ARG A 187 24.12 12.37 -9.74
N ASN A 188 23.77 11.84 -10.91
CA ASN A 188 22.45 11.98 -11.51
C ASN A 188 21.67 10.67 -11.43
N TYR A 189 20.50 10.73 -10.82
CA TYR A 189 19.67 9.57 -10.50
C TYR A 189 18.34 9.64 -11.25
N ALA A 190 17.83 8.47 -11.62
CA ALA A 190 16.43 8.28 -11.99
C ALA A 190 15.74 7.42 -10.92
N GLY A 191 14.52 7.80 -10.56
CA GLY A 191 13.68 7.02 -9.64
C GLY A 191 12.49 6.40 -10.37
N ILE A 192 12.37 5.07 -10.35
CA ILE A 192 11.27 4.32 -10.96
C ILE A 192 10.44 3.69 -9.85
N GLY A 193 9.14 3.98 -9.79
CA GLY A 193 8.23 3.31 -8.85
C GLY A 193 8.00 1.84 -9.22
N GLY A 194 8.04 0.95 -8.24
CA GLY A 194 7.90 -0.50 -8.39
C GLY A 194 6.52 -0.97 -8.88
N GLY A 195 5.44 -0.35 -8.40
CA GLY A 195 4.08 -0.64 -8.90
C GLY A 195 2.95 0.08 -8.15
N GLY A 196 3.21 0.57 -6.95
CA GLY A 196 2.26 1.28 -6.12
C GLY A 196 2.08 2.75 -6.46
N GLY A 197 0.83 3.24 -6.28
CA GLY A 197 0.46 4.66 -6.26
C GLY A 197 1.47 5.57 -5.55
N SER A 198 1.95 5.08 -4.40
CA SER A 198 2.84 5.76 -3.47
C SER A 198 4.31 5.76 -3.88
N ASP A 199 4.73 4.94 -4.83
CA ASP A 199 6.16 4.68 -5.07
C ASP A 199 6.85 5.85 -5.74
N VAL A 200 6.18 6.50 -6.70
CA VAL A 200 6.67 7.74 -7.30
C VAL A 200 6.82 8.85 -6.24
N ILE A 201 5.97 8.84 -5.20
CA ILE A 201 6.11 9.75 -4.07
C ILE A 201 7.33 9.38 -3.23
N SER A 202 7.60 8.09 -2.98
CA SER A 202 8.84 7.63 -2.32
C SER A 202 10.08 8.01 -3.11
N ALA A 203 10.05 7.85 -4.43
CA ALA A 203 11.13 8.25 -5.31
C ALA A 203 11.39 9.76 -5.23
N SER A 204 10.32 10.56 -5.20
CA SER A 204 10.41 12.01 -4.97
C SER A 204 11.07 12.35 -3.63
N LEU A 205 10.63 11.71 -2.54
CA LEU A 205 11.23 11.89 -1.19
C LEU A 205 12.73 11.52 -1.20
N LEU A 206 13.10 10.41 -1.83
CA LEU A 206 14.50 10.02 -2.00
C LEU A 206 15.29 11.10 -2.75
N GLY A 207 14.73 11.67 -3.82
CA GLY A 207 15.32 12.78 -4.56
C GLY A 207 15.61 14.00 -3.67
N HIS A 208 14.69 14.35 -2.76
CA HIS A 208 14.93 15.43 -1.79
C HIS A 208 16.08 15.11 -0.82
N LEU A 209 16.21 13.86 -0.35
CA LEU A 209 17.33 13.45 0.51
C LEU A 209 18.66 13.44 -0.23
N LEU A 210 18.68 12.96 -1.48
CA LEU A 210 19.87 12.91 -2.34
C LEU A 210 20.42 14.31 -2.61
N ARG A 211 19.55 15.31 -2.86
CA ARG A 211 19.94 16.71 -3.09
C ARG A 211 20.70 17.33 -1.93
N ARG A 212 20.32 16.98 -0.69
CA ARG A 212 21.06 17.41 0.51
C ARG A 212 22.48 16.85 0.57
N ASN A 213 22.76 15.81 -0.19
CA ASN A 213 24.04 15.11 -0.25
C ASN A 213 24.76 15.33 -1.60
N GLY A 214 24.38 16.35 -2.37
CA GLY A 214 25.05 16.75 -3.62
C GLY A 214 24.73 15.86 -4.83
N LYS A 215 23.71 15.02 -4.74
CA LYS A 215 23.20 14.15 -5.81
C LYS A 215 21.85 14.68 -6.31
N GLU A 216 21.56 14.53 -7.59
CA GLU A 216 20.31 15.00 -8.20
C GLU A 216 19.44 13.84 -8.65
N MET A 217 18.12 13.96 -8.51
CA MET A 217 17.15 13.02 -9.08
C MET A 217 16.07 13.80 -9.80
N ASN A 218 16.27 14.09 -11.09
CA ASN A 218 15.36 14.93 -11.87
C ASN A 218 14.38 14.14 -12.75
N LEU A 219 14.61 12.83 -12.91
CA LEU A 219 13.71 11.92 -13.61
C LEU A 219 12.99 11.01 -12.63
N LEU A 220 11.66 11.09 -12.61
CA LEU A 220 10.79 10.17 -11.91
C LEU A 220 9.90 9.42 -12.89
N VAL A 221 9.71 8.12 -12.65
CA VAL A 221 8.81 7.27 -13.41
C VAL A 221 7.80 6.65 -12.46
N SER A 222 6.52 6.95 -12.67
CA SER A 222 5.40 6.28 -12.02
C SER A 222 5.01 5.07 -12.85
N THR A 223 5.16 3.86 -12.32
CA THR A 223 4.67 2.65 -12.99
C THR A 223 3.26 2.34 -12.49
N ARG A 224 2.35 2.06 -13.42
CA ARG A 224 0.97 1.66 -13.12
C ARG A 224 0.56 0.49 -14.00
N THR A 225 -0.33 -0.35 -13.50
CA THR A 225 -0.98 -1.35 -14.34
C THR A 225 -1.80 -0.69 -15.45
N TRP A 226 -1.80 -1.31 -16.62
CA TRP A 226 -2.57 -0.89 -17.81
C TRP A 226 -4.06 -0.77 -17.51
N ARG A 227 -4.60 -1.67 -16.68
CA ARG A 227 -5.97 -1.60 -16.19
C ARG A 227 -6.06 -0.95 -14.82
N THR A 228 -7.19 -0.34 -14.53
CA THR A 228 -7.49 0.22 -13.21
C THR A 228 -7.63 -0.91 -12.16
N GLY A 229 -6.58 -1.11 -11.36
CA GLY A 229 -6.50 -2.18 -10.37
C GLY A 229 -7.23 -1.93 -9.03
N SER A 230 -7.41 -0.67 -8.60
CA SER A 230 -8.20 -0.35 -7.39
C SER A 230 -8.57 1.15 -7.26
N GLN A 231 -9.73 1.38 -6.61
CA GLN A 231 -10.28 2.59 -6.00
C GLN A 231 -9.86 3.97 -6.56
N GLY A 232 -10.57 4.41 -7.59
CA GLY A 232 -10.84 5.84 -7.77
C GLY A 232 -12.07 6.27 -6.96
N LYS A 233 -12.55 7.49 -7.19
CA LYS A 233 -13.81 8.00 -6.62
C LYS A 233 -15.01 7.12 -6.97
N GLU A 234 -16.14 7.33 -6.31
CA GLU A 234 -17.44 6.74 -6.69
C GLU A 234 -17.65 6.89 -8.22
N GLY A 235 -17.89 5.76 -8.90
CA GLY A 235 -17.98 5.69 -10.37
C GLY A 235 -16.69 5.29 -11.10
N SER A 236 -15.56 5.13 -10.42
CA SER A 236 -14.35 4.56 -11.02
C SER A 236 -14.57 3.09 -11.39
N ARG A 237 -14.40 2.79 -12.67
CA ARG A 237 -14.59 1.44 -13.20
C ARG A 237 -13.32 0.65 -12.92
N LEU A 238 -13.46 -0.51 -12.28
CA LEU A 238 -12.35 -1.45 -12.06
C LEU A 238 -12.16 -2.31 -13.30
N GLY A 239 -10.91 -2.63 -13.65
CA GLY A 239 -10.58 -3.54 -14.76
C GLY A 239 -10.76 -2.95 -16.16
N ILE A 240 -10.96 -1.63 -16.29
CA ILE A 240 -10.95 -0.95 -17.59
C ILE A 240 -9.54 -0.43 -17.90
N LYS A 241 -9.25 -0.19 -19.18
CA LYS A 241 -8.03 0.49 -19.60
C LYS A 241 -7.90 1.83 -18.87
N ARG A 242 -6.74 2.09 -18.28
CA ARG A 242 -6.43 3.37 -17.66
C ARG A 242 -6.17 4.40 -18.75
N GLU A 243 -7.11 5.33 -18.90
CA GLU A 243 -6.89 6.48 -19.79
C GLU A 243 -6.06 7.57 -19.11
N VAL A 244 -5.16 8.17 -19.90
CA VAL A 244 -4.26 9.25 -19.48
C VAL A 244 -4.55 10.47 -20.33
N HIS A 245 -4.97 11.56 -19.71
CA HIS A 245 -5.43 12.75 -20.41
C HIS A 245 -4.50 13.93 -20.15
N GLN A 246 -4.46 14.88 -21.09
CA GLN A 246 -3.71 16.14 -20.96
C GLN A 246 -2.23 15.93 -20.57
N HIS A 247 -1.60 14.88 -21.13
CA HIS A 247 -0.19 14.58 -20.95
C HIS A 247 0.67 15.30 -22.00
N GLY A 248 1.97 15.46 -21.71
CA GLY A 248 2.95 16.15 -22.54
C GLY A 248 3.52 15.32 -23.70
N GLY A 249 2.76 14.34 -24.20
CA GLY A 249 3.19 13.36 -25.20
C GLY A 249 3.90 12.12 -24.63
N PRO A 250 4.16 11.12 -25.47
CA PRO A 250 4.89 9.90 -25.10
C PRO A 250 6.41 10.11 -25.06
N ALA A 251 7.13 9.20 -24.40
CA ALA A 251 8.58 9.11 -24.53
C ALA A 251 8.97 8.64 -25.95
N VAL A 252 10.15 9.04 -26.40
CA VAL A 252 10.63 8.77 -27.76
C VAL A 252 11.91 7.96 -27.73
N LEU A 253 11.93 6.83 -28.43
CA LEU A 253 13.12 6.00 -28.62
C LEU A 253 13.42 5.90 -30.12
N ASP A 254 14.66 6.18 -30.52
CA ASP A 254 15.10 6.15 -31.93
C ASP A 254 14.18 6.94 -32.88
N GLY A 255 13.71 8.10 -32.43
CA GLY A 255 12.83 8.98 -33.20
C GLY A 255 11.37 8.52 -33.30
N LYS A 256 10.98 7.44 -32.59
CA LYS A 256 9.61 6.91 -32.58
C LYS A 256 8.97 7.02 -31.18
N PRO A 257 7.69 7.42 -31.08
CA PRO A 257 6.97 7.39 -29.81
C PRO A 257 6.81 5.94 -29.33
N VAL A 258 7.00 5.72 -28.03
CA VAL A 258 6.82 4.40 -27.39
C VAL A 258 5.50 4.36 -26.63
N ALA A 259 4.65 3.39 -26.99
CA ALA A 259 3.32 3.23 -26.41
C ALA A 259 3.35 2.95 -24.90
N GLY A 260 2.29 3.37 -24.21
CA GLY A 260 2.17 3.21 -22.75
C GLY A 260 3.10 4.10 -21.93
N THR A 261 3.79 5.07 -22.54
CA THR A 261 4.59 6.08 -21.84
C THR A 261 3.95 7.46 -21.99
N TYR A 262 3.95 8.24 -20.91
CA TYR A 262 3.28 9.55 -20.88
C TYR A 262 4.09 10.54 -20.05
N ARG A 263 4.48 11.68 -20.64
CA ARG A 263 5.08 12.78 -19.87
C ARG A 263 4.00 13.48 -19.06
N ILE A 264 4.20 13.60 -17.76
CA ILE A 264 3.22 14.19 -16.85
C ILE A 264 3.43 15.70 -16.78
N THR A 265 2.32 16.43 -16.84
CA THR A 265 2.25 17.88 -16.70
C THR A 265 1.29 18.24 -15.57
N PRO A 266 1.28 19.49 -15.08
CA PRO A 266 0.31 19.91 -14.06
C PRO A 266 -1.16 19.77 -14.48
N ALA A 267 -1.44 19.65 -15.78
CA ALA A 267 -2.79 19.45 -16.32
C ALA A 267 -3.15 17.97 -16.50
N THR A 268 -2.17 17.07 -16.39
CA THR A 268 -2.39 15.65 -16.60
C THR A 268 -3.34 15.09 -15.54
N TYR A 269 -4.24 14.21 -15.94
CA TYR A 269 -5.05 13.43 -15.01
C TYR A 269 -5.26 12.03 -15.58
N THR A 270 -5.51 11.06 -14.70
CA THR A 270 -5.72 9.66 -15.07
C THR A 270 -7.02 9.13 -14.50
N GLU A 271 -7.56 8.09 -15.12
CA GLU A 271 -8.61 7.31 -14.48
C GLU A 271 -8.05 6.60 -13.23
N GLY A 272 -8.80 6.67 -12.13
CA GLY A 272 -8.37 6.14 -10.83
C GLY A 272 -7.76 7.24 -9.93
N ARG A 273 -6.78 6.86 -9.12
CA ARG A 273 -6.08 7.78 -8.21
C ARG A 273 -4.89 8.41 -8.93
N ASP A 274 -4.94 9.71 -9.13
CA ASP A 274 -3.85 10.51 -9.72
C ASP A 274 -2.87 10.96 -8.63
N LEU A 275 -1.67 10.37 -8.63
CA LEU A 275 -0.57 10.74 -7.73
C LEU A 275 0.67 11.21 -8.51
N GLU A 276 0.68 11.02 -9.82
CA GLU A 276 1.76 11.38 -10.73
C GLU A 276 1.99 12.89 -10.80
N THR A 277 0.93 13.68 -10.60
CA THR A 277 1.00 15.14 -10.62
C THR A 277 1.59 15.76 -9.35
N VAL A 278 1.66 15.00 -8.27
CA VAL A 278 2.11 15.49 -6.96
C VAL A 278 3.57 15.97 -6.99
N PRO A 279 4.57 15.21 -7.50
CA PRO A 279 5.96 15.62 -7.45
C PRO A 279 6.41 16.61 -8.54
N ILE A 280 5.56 16.96 -9.52
CA ILE A 280 5.98 17.74 -10.72
C ILE A 280 6.71 19.04 -10.39
N ARG A 281 6.37 19.69 -9.27
CA ARG A 281 6.99 20.97 -8.88
C ARG A 281 8.46 20.87 -8.47
N HIS A 282 8.96 19.65 -8.20
CA HIS A 282 10.29 19.42 -7.66
C HIS A 282 11.19 18.58 -8.59
N HIS A 283 10.67 18.17 -9.75
CA HIS A 283 11.38 17.29 -10.68
C HIS A 283 11.14 17.76 -12.11
N GLU A 284 12.20 17.80 -12.93
CA GLU A 284 12.15 18.30 -14.30
C GLU A 284 11.38 17.37 -15.24
N HIS A 285 11.50 16.07 -14.98
CA HIS A 285 10.93 15.02 -15.80
C HIS A 285 10.15 14.05 -14.91
N VAL A 286 8.83 14.01 -15.10
CA VAL A 286 7.96 13.00 -14.50
C VAL A 286 7.25 12.28 -15.63
N PHE A 287 7.33 10.95 -15.64
CA PHE A 287 6.67 10.09 -16.60
C PHE A 287 5.75 9.10 -15.90
N LEU A 288 4.66 8.72 -16.57
CA LEU A 288 3.84 7.56 -16.25
C LEU A 288 4.15 6.47 -17.28
N VAL A 289 4.37 5.26 -16.80
CA VAL A 289 4.52 4.05 -17.60
C VAL A 289 3.39 3.10 -17.24
N LEU A 290 2.66 2.64 -18.26
CA LEU A 290 1.59 1.67 -18.13
C LEU A 290 2.13 0.27 -18.44
N ASP A 291 2.30 -0.52 -17.40
CA ASP A 291 2.71 -1.92 -17.45
C ASP A 291 1.56 -2.80 -17.96
N GLN A 292 1.86 -3.52 -19.04
CA GLN A 292 0.92 -4.38 -19.78
C GLN A 292 1.07 -5.86 -19.40
N GLY A 293 1.92 -6.20 -18.43
CA GLY A 293 2.32 -7.58 -18.13
C GLY A 293 1.26 -8.47 -17.45
N GLU A 294 0.15 -7.92 -16.97
CA GLU A 294 -0.96 -8.70 -16.38
C GLU A 294 -1.99 -9.19 -17.40
N GLU A 295 -1.92 -8.69 -18.64
CA GLU A 295 -2.87 -9.07 -19.67
C GLU A 295 -2.55 -10.49 -20.15
N LYS A 296 -3.30 -11.47 -19.60
CA LYS A 296 -3.18 -12.92 -19.90
C LYS A 296 -3.27 -13.24 -21.39
N GLU A 297 -3.92 -12.38 -22.16
CA GLU A 297 -3.96 -12.42 -23.62
C GLU A 297 -3.63 -11.03 -24.15
N THR A 298 -2.37 -10.83 -24.57
CA THR A 298 -1.94 -9.60 -25.27
C THR A 298 -2.85 -9.20 -26.44
N GLN A 299 -3.71 -10.11 -26.94
CA GLN A 299 -4.68 -9.88 -28.02
C GLN A 299 -5.67 -8.73 -27.76
N ASP A 300 -5.95 -8.39 -26.50
CA ASP A 300 -6.87 -7.30 -26.15
C ASP A 300 -6.25 -5.89 -26.23
N ILE A 301 -4.91 -5.79 -26.29
CA ILE A 301 -4.22 -4.51 -26.51
C ILE A 301 -4.02 -4.32 -28.03
N PRO A 302 -4.47 -3.21 -28.63
CA PRO A 302 -4.16 -2.88 -30.02
C PRO A 302 -2.66 -2.94 -30.30
N GLN A 303 -2.24 -3.46 -31.45
CA GLN A 303 -0.82 -3.72 -31.74
C GLN A 303 0.04 -2.45 -31.67
N ASP A 304 -0.51 -1.31 -32.05
CA ASP A 304 0.10 0.02 -32.01
C ASP A 304 0.19 0.60 -30.58
N GLU A 305 -0.55 0.03 -29.62
CA GLU A 305 -0.49 0.38 -28.20
C GLU A 305 0.42 -0.56 -27.39
N ARG A 306 0.98 -1.61 -27.99
CA ARG A 306 1.83 -2.59 -27.29
C ARG A 306 3.26 -2.09 -27.15
N ALA A 307 3.78 -2.16 -25.93
CA ALA A 307 5.20 -2.03 -25.66
C ALA A 307 5.56 -2.85 -24.42
N ASP A 308 6.67 -3.58 -24.47
CA ASP A 308 7.20 -4.23 -23.27
C ASP A 308 7.83 -3.20 -22.32
N LEU A 309 7.85 -3.55 -21.04
CA LEU A 309 8.26 -2.65 -19.97
C LEU A 309 9.74 -2.22 -20.07
N ALA A 310 10.62 -3.09 -20.59
CA ALA A 310 12.03 -2.75 -20.79
C ALA A 310 12.20 -1.71 -21.91
N THR A 311 11.44 -1.83 -23.00
CA THR A 311 11.40 -0.84 -24.08
C THR A 311 10.84 0.49 -23.59
N GLN A 312 9.77 0.46 -22.78
CA GLN A 312 9.19 1.66 -22.16
C GLN A 312 10.22 2.38 -21.27
N PHE A 313 10.90 1.66 -20.37
CA PHE A 313 11.91 2.26 -19.50
C PHE A 313 13.12 2.75 -20.28
N ARG A 314 13.60 2.02 -21.29
CA ARG A 314 14.68 2.51 -22.16
C ARG A 314 14.31 3.85 -22.81
N ALA A 315 13.08 3.97 -23.33
CA ALA A 315 12.59 5.20 -23.95
C ALA A 315 12.51 6.38 -22.98
N VAL A 316 12.07 6.14 -21.75
CA VAL A 316 11.95 7.18 -20.72
C VAL A 316 13.32 7.60 -20.19
N LEU A 317 14.19 6.64 -19.86
CA LEU A 317 15.54 6.91 -19.35
C LEU A 317 16.41 7.61 -20.41
N SER A 318 16.24 7.30 -21.70
CA SER A 318 16.98 7.98 -22.78
C SER A 318 16.60 9.46 -22.96
N GLN A 319 15.52 9.94 -22.33
CA GLN A 319 15.19 11.36 -22.30
C GLN A 319 16.16 12.17 -21.42
N CYS A 320 16.94 11.48 -20.56
CA CYS A 320 17.94 12.07 -19.69
C CYS A 320 19.28 11.35 -19.92
N PRO A 321 20.13 11.82 -20.84
CA PRO A 321 21.34 11.09 -21.25
C PRO A 321 22.42 11.01 -20.16
N ASP A 322 22.42 11.94 -19.20
CA ASP A 322 23.47 12.07 -18.17
C ASP A 322 23.17 11.27 -16.89
N LEU A 323 22.37 10.20 -16.97
CA LEU A 323 22.01 9.37 -15.81
C LEU A 323 23.14 8.43 -15.40
N ASP A 324 23.53 8.48 -14.13
CA ASP A 324 24.55 7.60 -13.55
C ASP A 324 23.94 6.37 -12.87
N THR A 325 22.83 6.57 -12.15
CA THR A 325 22.21 5.53 -11.32
C THR A 325 20.70 5.46 -11.55
N VAL A 326 20.18 4.24 -11.72
CA VAL A 326 18.74 3.97 -11.78
C VAL A 326 18.31 3.28 -10.50
N VAL A 327 17.29 3.83 -9.84
CA VAL A 327 16.76 3.33 -8.58
C VAL A 327 15.33 2.86 -8.78
N VAL A 328 15.06 1.58 -8.55
CA VAL A 328 13.70 1.08 -8.35
C VAL A 328 13.29 1.37 -6.92
N VAL A 329 12.20 2.10 -6.73
CA VAL A 329 11.73 2.56 -5.44
C VAL A 329 10.40 1.92 -5.14
N ASP A 330 10.31 1.34 -3.95
CA ASP A 330 9.11 0.75 -3.40
C ASP A 330 8.73 1.43 -2.06
N THR A 331 7.45 1.36 -1.73
CA THR A 331 6.91 1.80 -0.45
C THR A 331 6.24 0.60 0.24
N GLY A 332 6.85 0.09 1.31
CA GLY A 332 6.24 -0.91 2.18
C GLY A 332 6.98 -2.25 2.22
N GLY A 333 7.63 -2.64 1.12
CA GLY A 333 8.55 -3.78 1.02
C GLY A 333 8.02 -5.01 0.29
N ASP A 334 6.92 -4.94 -0.45
CA ASP A 334 6.44 -6.06 -1.29
C ASP A 334 7.31 -6.31 -2.53
N VAL A 335 8.26 -5.40 -2.82
CA VAL A 335 9.38 -5.63 -3.77
C VAL A 335 10.23 -6.86 -3.45
N PHE A 336 10.17 -7.36 -2.21
CA PHE A 336 10.80 -8.62 -1.76
C PHE A 336 9.98 -9.89 -2.07
N GLY A 337 8.89 -9.75 -2.82
CA GLY A 337 7.97 -10.81 -3.24
C GLY A 337 6.70 -10.87 -2.38
N GLY A 338 5.70 -11.58 -2.88
CA GLY A 338 4.43 -11.81 -2.16
C GLY A 338 4.54 -12.93 -1.12
N GLU A 339 3.70 -12.87 -0.08
CA GLU A 339 3.50 -14.01 0.81
C GLU A 339 2.93 -15.20 0.03
N LYS A 340 3.57 -16.37 0.14
CA LYS A 340 3.19 -17.61 -0.56
C LYS A 340 1.86 -18.21 -0.07
N ASP A 341 1.36 -17.75 1.07
CA ASP A 341 0.23 -18.36 1.78
C ASP A 341 -1.11 -17.74 1.37
N GLY A 342 -1.47 -17.81 0.08
CA GLY A 342 -2.85 -17.81 -0.44
C GLY A 342 -3.80 -16.64 -0.12
N LEU A 343 -3.45 -15.73 0.78
CA LEU A 343 -4.23 -14.54 1.16
C LEU A 343 -3.96 -13.36 0.21
N ALA A 344 -2.90 -13.46 -0.60
CA ALA A 344 -2.40 -12.52 -1.60
C ALA A 344 -3.30 -12.42 -2.84
N GLY A 345 -4.55 -11.99 -2.67
CA GLY A 345 -5.47 -11.72 -3.79
C GLY A 345 -5.45 -10.29 -4.31
N PHE A 346 -4.65 -9.40 -3.71
CA PHE A 346 -4.74 -7.95 -3.94
C PHE A 346 -3.42 -7.17 -3.87
N SER A 347 -2.29 -7.82 -3.59
CA SER A 347 -1.00 -7.13 -3.56
C SER A 347 -0.43 -7.01 -4.99
N THR A 348 0.40 -5.99 -5.22
CA THR A 348 1.15 -5.70 -6.45
C THR A 348 2.45 -6.51 -6.72
N PRO A 349 2.86 -7.57 -5.98
CA PRO A 349 4.17 -8.22 -6.13
C PRO A 349 4.55 -8.60 -7.57
N ASP A 350 3.57 -8.91 -8.41
CA ASP A 350 3.82 -9.26 -9.81
C ASP A 350 4.31 -8.04 -10.62
N GLN A 351 3.82 -6.84 -10.32
CA GLN A 351 4.28 -5.60 -10.95
C GLN A 351 5.69 -5.22 -10.49
N ASP A 352 5.95 -5.21 -9.18
CA ASP A 352 7.27 -4.92 -8.63
C ASP A 352 8.35 -5.86 -9.18
N LEU A 353 8.02 -7.14 -9.32
CA LEU A 353 8.90 -8.12 -9.96
C LEU A 353 9.13 -7.81 -11.45
N ARG A 354 8.07 -7.50 -12.21
CA ARG A 354 8.20 -7.13 -13.64
C ARG A 354 9.05 -5.87 -13.82
N VAL A 355 8.88 -4.86 -12.98
CA VAL A 355 9.70 -3.65 -12.99
C VAL A 355 11.16 -3.97 -12.71
N GLN A 356 11.45 -4.74 -11.66
CA GLN A 356 12.82 -5.15 -11.35
C GLN A 356 13.47 -5.93 -12.50
N ARG A 357 12.76 -6.87 -13.12
CA ARG A 357 13.25 -7.60 -14.31
C ARG A 357 13.54 -6.67 -15.48
N ALA A 358 12.61 -5.76 -15.79
CA ALA A 358 12.77 -4.81 -16.89
C ALA A 358 13.98 -3.89 -16.68
N VAL A 359 14.19 -3.39 -15.46
CA VAL A 359 15.34 -2.54 -15.12
C VAL A 359 16.65 -3.34 -15.08
N ALA A 360 16.64 -4.57 -14.56
CA ALA A 360 17.81 -5.48 -14.60
C ALA A 360 18.29 -5.71 -16.04
N GLY A 361 17.35 -5.87 -16.99
CA GLY A 361 17.65 -6.01 -18.41
C GLY A 361 18.38 -4.80 -19.03
N LEU A 362 18.44 -3.66 -18.35
CA LEU A 362 19.14 -2.46 -18.79
C LEU A 362 20.55 -2.30 -18.19
N GLN A 363 21.06 -3.31 -17.45
CA GLN A 363 22.35 -3.25 -16.75
C GLN A 363 23.57 -2.93 -17.62
N HIS A 364 23.53 -3.23 -18.92
CA HIS A 364 24.62 -2.92 -19.84
C HIS A 364 24.65 -1.44 -20.24
N THR A 365 23.53 -0.75 -20.15
CA THR A 365 23.41 0.70 -20.40
C THR A 365 23.56 1.48 -19.09
N TYR A 366 22.96 0.98 -18.01
CA TYR A 366 22.98 1.61 -16.68
C TYR A 366 23.61 0.64 -15.68
N PRO A 367 24.92 0.75 -15.39
CA PRO A 367 25.63 -0.23 -14.56
C PRO A 367 25.31 -0.12 -13.07
N ASN A 368 24.78 1.02 -12.62
CA ASN A 368 24.38 1.26 -11.24
C ASN A 368 22.87 1.06 -11.09
N LEU A 369 22.47 -0.10 -10.58
CA LEU A 369 21.07 -0.47 -10.39
C LEU A 369 20.80 -0.74 -8.91
N VAL A 370 19.92 0.07 -8.32
CA VAL A 370 19.60 0.04 -6.89
C VAL A 370 18.12 -0.23 -6.71
N THR A 371 17.76 -1.01 -5.70
CA THR A 371 16.40 -1.10 -5.17
C THR A 371 16.34 -0.39 -3.83
N THR A 372 15.35 0.46 -3.63
CA THR A 372 15.16 1.22 -2.39
C THR A 372 13.76 1.03 -1.85
N VAL A 373 13.63 0.76 -0.56
CA VAL A 373 12.34 0.61 0.12
C VAL A 373 12.18 1.67 1.20
N PHE A 374 11.11 2.44 1.10
CA PHE A 374 10.65 3.33 2.17
C PHE A 374 9.66 2.60 3.07
N ALA A 375 9.76 2.86 4.38
CA ALA A 375 8.91 2.22 5.39
C ALA A 375 8.86 0.69 5.24
N PRO A 376 10.01 0.00 5.24
CA PRO A 376 10.02 -1.44 5.15
C PRO A 376 9.22 -2.04 6.32
N GLY A 377 8.37 -3.03 6.02
CA GLY A 377 7.58 -3.76 6.99
C GLY A 377 6.10 -3.40 7.07
N VAL A 378 5.58 -2.61 6.12
CA VAL A 378 4.12 -2.41 5.96
C VAL A 378 3.51 -3.59 5.21
N ASP A 379 4.02 -3.88 4.02
CA ASP A 379 3.51 -4.93 3.12
C ASP A 379 4.62 -5.96 2.76
N ALA A 380 5.73 -5.92 3.50
CA ALA A 380 6.87 -6.80 3.27
C ALA A 380 6.63 -8.23 3.79
N PRO A 381 7.02 -9.28 3.06
CA PRO A 381 6.94 -10.65 3.56
C PRO A 381 7.85 -10.85 4.77
N ALA A 382 7.50 -11.82 5.64
CA ALA A 382 8.23 -12.08 6.89
C ALA A 382 9.73 -12.41 6.69
N ASP A 383 10.11 -12.98 5.54
CA ASP A 383 11.50 -13.32 5.19
C ASP A 383 12.31 -12.18 4.56
N THR A 384 11.73 -10.97 4.46
CA THR A 384 12.38 -9.77 3.92
C THR A 384 13.74 -9.45 4.58
N PRO A 385 13.88 -9.47 5.91
CA PRO A 385 15.17 -9.22 6.59
C PRO A 385 16.31 -10.13 6.11
N ASP A 386 16.01 -11.40 5.84
CA ASP A 386 16.99 -12.39 5.38
C ASP A 386 17.32 -12.22 3.91
N LYS A 387 16.32 -11.95 3.06
CA LYS A 387 16.52 -11.62 1.64
C LYS A 387 17.39 -10.37 1.48
N ALA A 388 17.07 -9.30 2.22
CA ALA A 388 17.85 -8.07 2.22
C ALA A 388 19.31 -8.31 2.63
N LYS A 389 19.54 -9.12 3.67
CA LYS A 389 20.90 -9.49 4.10
C LYS A 389 21.66 -10.23 3.02
N ARG A 390 21.04 -11.25 2.42
CA ARG A 390 21.66 -12.09 1.38
C ARG A 390 21.98 -11.31 0.12
N ALA A 391 21.15 -10.35 -0.24
CA ALA A 391 21.39 -9.46 -1.39
C ALA A 391 22.43 -8.36 -1.10
N GLY A 392 23.00 -8.27 0.12
CA GLY A 392 23.96 -7.21 0.45
C GLY A 392 23.30 -5.86 0.75
N GLY A 393 22.04 -5.88 1.19
CA GLY A 393 21.26 -4.71 1.58
C GLY A 393 21.86 -3.97 2.78
N LYS A 394 21.58 -2.67 2.83
CA LYS A 394 22.01 -1.77 3.90
C LYS A 394 20.88 -0.83 4.30
N VAL A 395 20.88 -0.45 5.57
CA VAL A 395 19.86 0.43 6.15
C VAL A 395 20.40 1.86 6.21
N TYR A 396 19.57 2.82 5.80
CA TYR A 396 19.77 4.24 6.06
C TYR A 396 18.76 4.71 7.09
N ARG A 397 19.26 5.14 8.26
CA ARG A 397 18.43 5.71 9.32
C ARG A 397 18.41 7.22 9.17
N LEU A 398 17.22 7.75 8.95
CA LEU A 398 17.02 9.18 8.71
C LEU A 398 17.41 9.99 9.95
N ALA A 399 18.25 11.01 9.76
CA ALA A 399 18.54 11.98 10.81
C ALA A 399 17.27 12.78 11.17
N PRO A 400 17.13 13.30 12.41
CA PRO A 400 15.92 14.03 12.83
C PRO A 400 15.49 15.16 11.87
N GLU A 401 16.45 15.88 11.28
CA GLU A 401 16.22 16.92 10.29
C GLU A 401 15.76 16.40 8.92
N GLU A 402 16.11 15.16 8.56
CA GLU A 402 15.61 14.48 7.37
C GLU A 402 14.20 13.92 7.60
N GLN A 403 13.93 13.39 8.80
CA GLN A 403 12.58 12.97 9.20
C GLN A 403 11.62 14.18 9.14
N THR A 404 12.04 15.31 9.70
CA THR A 404 11.26 16.57 9.67
C THR A 404 11.04 17.03 8.23
N LEU A 405 12.07 16.99 7.37
CA LEU A 405 11.95 17.34 5.96
C LEU A 405 10.91 16.47 5.24
N ILE A 406 10.95 15.15 5.42
CA ILE A 406 10.00 14.22 4.79
C ILE A 406 8.57 14.48 5.28
N LEU A 407 8.39 14.66 6.59
CA LEU A 407 7.09 14.99 7.17
C LEU A 407 6.53 16.30 6.61
N ASP A 408 7.38 17.32 6.48
CA ASP A 408 7.00 18.63 5.94
C ASP A 408 6.62 18.53 4.45
N ILE A 409 7.39 17.82 3.63
CA ILE A 409 7.06 17.63 2.21
C ILE A 409 5.73 16.89 2.08
N LEU A 410 5.55 15.79 2.82
CA LEU A 410 4.32 14.98 2.76
C LEU A 410 3.10 15.80 3.17
N ALA A 411 3.18 16.59 4.24
CA ALA A 411 2.05 17.37 4.74
C ALA A 411 1.81 18.65 3.93
N LYS A 412 2.82 19.50 3.77
CA LYS A 412 2.66 20.86 3.25
C LYS A 412 2.66 20.92 1.73
N ASP A 413 3.57 20.19 1.09
CA ASP A 413 3.76 20.29 -0.36
C ASP A 413 2.84 19.30 -1.09
N TYR A 414 2.78 18.06 -0.60
CA TYR A 414 2.04 16.99 -1.26
C TYR A 414 0.60 16.89 -0.75
N GLY A 415 0.32 17.31 0.48
CA GLY A 415 -1.01 17.22 1.09
C GLY A 415 -1.43 15.79 1.38
N MET A 416 -0.49 14.93 1.78
CA MET A 416 -0.66 13.48 2.00
C MET A 416 -0.68 13.07 3.48
N ASP A 417 -0.98 14.01 4.38
CA ASP A 417 -1.06 13.79 5.83
C ASP A 417 -2.44 13.28 6.31
N GLY A 418 -3.38 13.09 5.39
CA GLY A 418 -4.76 12.68 5.70
C GLY A 418 -5.78 13.83 5.65
N SER A 419 -5.31 15.08 5.50
CA SER A 419 -6.17 16.27 5.38
C SER A 419 -6.82 16.41 3.99
N ASN A 420 -6.15 15.95 2.93
CA ASN A 420 -6.69 15.96 1.58
C ASN A 420 -7.32 14.60 1.22
N PRO A 421 -8.66 14.52 1.06
CA PRO A 421 -9.32 13.27 0.75
C PRO A 421 -8.94 12.69 -0.62
N ASN A 422 -8.29 13.46 -1.49
CA ASN A 422 -7.86 13.00 -2.81
C ASN A 422 -6.37 12.62 -2.88
N ARG A 423 -5.58 12.91 -1.84
CA ARG A 423 -4.13 12.67 -1.82
C ARG A 423 -3.76 11.95 -0.54
N PHE A 424 -3.70 10.62 -0.61
CA PHE A 424 -3.40 9.79 0.54
C PHE A 424 -2.82 8.45 0.08
N GLY A 425 -2.11 7.78 1.00
CA GLY A 425 -1.63 6.41 0.81
C GLY A 425 -1.43 5.76 2.18
N LYS A 426 -1.89 4.52 2.35
CA LYS A 426 -1.82 3.80 3.64
C LYS A 426 -0.36 3.73 4.10
N THR A 427 0.52 3.26 3.23
CA THR A 427 1.96 3.14 3.49
C THR A 427 2.62 4.49 3.80
N LYS A 428 2.16 5.59 3.19
CA LYS A 428 2.65 6.94 3.50
C LYS A 428 2.19 7.44 4.86
N LEU A 429 0.98 7.09 5.29
CA LEU A 429 0.52 7.38 6.65
C LEU A 429 1.27 6.51 7.67
N CYS A 430 1.59 5.25 7.34
CA CYS A 430 2.46 4.39 8.17
C CYS A 430 3.85 5.01 8.34
N LEU A 431 4.50 5.44 7.24
CA LEU A 431 5.78 6.13 7.28
C LEU A 431 5.71 7.37 8.19
N GLN A 432 4.70 8.23 8.00
CA GLN A 432 4.54 9.43 8.83
C GLN A 432 4.36 9.10 10.32
N ALA A 433 3.55 8.10 10.65
CA ALA A 433 3.38 7.64 12.02
C ALA A 433 4.73 7.16 12.61
N ALA A 434 5.48 6.36 11.85
CA ALA A 434 6.78 5.85 12.28
C ALA A 434 7.81 6.97 12.49
N LEU A 435 7.89 7.95 11.58
CA LEU A 435 8.77 9.12 11.69
C LEU A 435 8.37 10.05 12.86
N LYS A 436 7.08 10.08 13.23
CA LYS A 436 6.60 10.80 14.43
C LYS A 436 6.85 10.03 15.73
N GLY A 437 7.53 8.87 15.68
CA GLY A 437 7.82 8.04 16.85
C GLY A 437 6.64 7.19 17.34
N GLN A 438 5.53 7.11 16.59
CA GLN A 438 4.41 6.25 16.96
C GLN A 438 4.78 4.78 16.74
N ARG A 439 4.41 3.89 17.67
CA ARG A 439 4.71 2.45 17.62
C ARG A 439 3.51 1.66 18.11
N GLY A 440 3.38 0.42 17.65
CA GLY A 440 2.25 -0.44 17.97
C GLY A 440 1.01 -0.13 17.15
N TRP A 441 -0.15 -0.62 17.60
CA TRP A 441 -1.42 -0.41 16.89
C TRP A 441 -1.78 1.07 16.82
N THR A 442 -1.92 1.57 15.60
CA THR A 442 -2.24 2.96 15.30
C THR A 442 -3.43 3.02 14.34
N CYS A 443 -4.36 3.95 14.60
CA CYS A 443 -5.41 4.29 13.65
C CYS A 443 -4.90 5.39 12.71
N LEU A 444 -4.80 5.09 11.43
CA LEU A 444 -4.32 5.98 10.38
C LEU A 444 -5.40 6.99 9.97
N ASP A 445 -4.97 8.19 9.59
CA ASP A 445 -5.83 9.28 9.15
C ASP A 445 -6.29 9.13 7.69
N LEU A 446 -6.81 7.95 7.34
CA LEU A 446 -7.42 7.70 6.04
C LEU A 446 -8.70 8.53 5.87
N PRO A 447 -9.07 8.91 4.63
CA PRO A 447 -10.34 9.58 4.37
C PRO A 447 -11.53 8.68 4.71
N ALA A 448 -12.60 9.27 5.27
CA ALA A 448 -13.77 8.50 5.70
C ALA A 448 -14.40 7.66 4.57
N HIS A 449 -14.45 8.16 3.33
CA HIS A 449 -15.00 7.41 2.19
C HIS A 449 -14.18 6.16 1.79
N VAL A 450 -12.96 6.01 2.30
CA VAL A 450 -12.09 4.84 2.09
C VAL A 450 -12.26 3.82 3.22
N VAL A 451 -12.59 4.29 4.42
CA VAL A 451 -12.83 3.45 5.60
C VAL A 451 -14.30 2.98 5.65
N ASP A 452 -15.22 3.86 5.28
CA ASP A 452 -16.68 3.70 5.33
C ASP A 452 -17.24 3.40 3.93
N THR A 453 -16.73 2.35 3.29
CA THR A 453 -17.21 1.85 2.00
C THR A 453 -17.41 0.34 2.04
N TRP A 454 -18.32 -0.16 1.20
CA TRP A 454 -18.58 -1.58 1.01
C TRP A 454 -17.93 -2.18 -0.24
N ASP A 455 -17.28 -1.36 -1.05
CA ASP A 455 -16.69 -1.83 -2.30
C ASP A 455 -15.29 -2.43 -2.08
N ASN A 456 -14.41 -1.76 -1.33
CA ASN A 456 -13.06 -2.24 -1.03
C ASN A 456 -12.42 -1.45 0.14
N PRO A 457 -12.98 -1.46 1.36
CA PRO A 457 -12.48 -0.63 2.44
C PRO A 457 -11.01 -0.94 2.77
N TRP A 458 -10.24 0.10 3.09
CA TRP A 458 -8.92 -0.10 3.68
C TRP A 458 -9.04 -0.14 5.19
N SER A 459 -8.36 -1.10 5.83
CA SER A 459 -8.15 -1.04 7.27
C SER A 459 -7.49 0.27 7.63
N CYS A 460 -8.10 1.02 8.54
CA CYS A 460 -7.44 2.17 9.15
C CYS A 460 -6.52 1.77 10.30
N PHE A 461 -6.55 0.52 10.75
CA PHE A 461 -5.68 0.04 11.82
C PHE A 461 -4.45 -0.66 11.24
N THR A 462 -3.28 -0.22 11.69
CA THR A 462 -2.01 -0.83 11.31
C THR A 462 -1.10 -0.93 12.52
N TYR A 463 -0.20 -1.92 12.52
CA TYR A 463 0.82 -2.03 13.55
C TYR A 463 2.09 -1.32 13.09
N ILE A 464 2.41 -0.18 13.71
CA ILE A 464 3.59 0.61 13.36
C ILE A 464 4.85 0.00 14.00
N ARG A 465 5.79 -0.42 13.15
CA ARG A 465 7.06 -1.05 13.53
C ARG A 465 8.19 -0.02 13.57
N GLU A 466 9.28 -0.37 14.25
CA GLU A 466 10.48 0.48 14.27
C GLU A 466 11.12 0.62 12.89
N CYS A 467 11.22 -0.48 12.14
CA CYS A 467 11.80 -0.48 10.79
C CYS A 467 11.04 0.41 9.78
N MET A 468 9.78 0.78 10.05
CA MET A 468 9.01 1.64 9.14
C MET A 468 9.53 3.09 9.08
N SER A 469 10.44 3.50 9.98
CA SER A 469 11.13 4.80 9.87
C SER A 469 12.43 4.74 9.05
N ASP A 470 12.85 3.54 8.64
CA ASP A 470 14.10 3.33 7.92
C ASP A 470 13.90 3.41 6.40
N VAL A 471 15.01 3.60 5.68
CA VAL A 471 15.10 3.42 4.24
C VAL A 471 16.09 2.30 3.96
N LEU A 472 15.66 1.27 3.25
CA LEU A 472 16.50 0.13 2.90
C LEU A 472 17.02 0.30 1.46
N PHE A 473 18.31 0.10 1.25
CA PHE A 473 18.92 0.06 -0.08
C PHE A 473 19.50 -1.33 -0.36
N VAL A 474 19.25 -1.86 -1.55
CA VAL A 474 19.66 -3.21 -1.94
C VAL A 474 20.17 -3.18 -3.39
N PRO A 475 21.27 -3.89 -3.71
CA PRO A 475 21.67 -4.11 -5.10
C PRO A 475 20.56 -4.86 -5.86
N LEU A 476 20.03 -4.27 -6.91
CA LEU A 476 18.90 -4.84 -7.65
C LEU A 476 19.24 -6.22 -8.24
N LEU A 477 20.44 -6.34 -8.83
CA LEU A 477 20.90 -7.57 -9.48
C LEU A 477 21.13 -8.73 -8.50
N ASP A 478 21.42 -8.43 -7.23
CA ASP A 478 21.60 -9.45 -6.18
C ASP A 478 20.27 -9.80 -5.49
N LEU A 479 19.30 -8.88 -5.49
CA LEU A 479 17.96 -9.11 -4.96
C LEU A 479 17.12 -10.00 -5.87
N LEU A 480 17.14 -9.73 -7.18
CA LEU A 480 16.24 -10.37 -8.14
C LEU A 480 16.28 -11.92 -8.08
N PRO A 481 17.44 -12.60 -8.03
CA PRO A 481 17.49 -14.06 -7.92
C PRO A 481 16.88 -14.65 -6.63
N LEU A 482 16.75 -13.84 -5.57
CA LEU A 482 16.18 -14.27 -4.28
C LEU A 482 14.65 -14.23 -4.26
N ILE A 483 14.07 -13.37 -5.08
CA ILE A 483 12.61 -13.17 -5.19
C ILE A 483 12.04 -13.89 -6.41
N ASP A 484 12.90 -14.25 -7.37
CA ASP A 484 12.56 -14.95 -8.61
C ASP A 484 13.52 -16.11 -8.92
N PRO A 485 13.53 -17.16 -8.07
CA PRO A 485 14.43 -18.30 -8.24
C PRO A 485 13.98 -19.16 -9.43
N GLY A 486 14.63 -19.01 -10.57
CA GLY A 486 14.37 -19.79 -11.79
C GLY A 486 14.53 -19.02 -13.10
N HIS A 487 14.76 -17.72 -13.05
CA HIS A 487 15.04 -16.90 -14.23
C HIS A 487 16.54 -16.61 -14.32
N ASP A 488 17.25 -17.34 -15.18
CA ASP A 488 18.60 -16.95 -15.58
C ASP A 488 18.50 -15.65 -16.42
N LEU A 489 19.37 -14.68 -16.17
CA LEU A 489 19.41 -13.39 -16.89
C LEU A 489 20.07 -13.50 -18.29
N GLU A 490 20.16 -14.70 -18.87
CA GLU A 490 20.85 -14.94 -20.14
C GLU A 490 19.89 -14.98 -21.36
N GLU A 491 20.32 -14.28 -22.42
CA GLU A 491 19.82 -14.19 -23.81
C GLU A 491 18.58 -13.34 -24.13
N SER A 492 18.77 -12.01 -24.16
CA SER A 492 18.05 -11.11 -25.09
C SER A 492 18.94 -10.56 -26.22
N THR A 493 19.98 -11.31 -26.60
CA THR A 493 20.79 -11.06 -27.80
C THR A 493 20.60 -12.17 -28.83
N SER A 494 19.45 -12.17 -29.51
CA SER A 494 19.41 -12.67 -30.88
C SER A 494 18.61 -11.69 -31.75
N ALA A 495 19.35 -10.71 -32.27
CA ALA A 495 18.96 -10.06 -33.50
C ALA A 495 18.84 -11.15 -34.59
N ASN A 496 17.64 -11.35 -35.12
CA ASN A 496 17.43 -12.09 -36.36
C ASN A 496 18.09 -11.32 -37.51
N HIS A 497 19.40 -11.52 -37.70
CA HIS A 497 20.07 -11.24 -38.95
C HIS A 497 19.96 -12.47 -39.86
N THR A 498 18.87 -12.55 -40.61
CA THR A 498 18.82 -13.39 -41.81
C THR A 498 19.70 -12.76 -42.89
N TRP A 499 20.86 -13.35 -43.15
CA TRP A 499 21.62 -13.10 -44.37
C TRP A 499 20.96 -13.82 -45.56
N PRO A 500 20.97 -13.24 -46.78
CA PRO A 500 20.40 -13.89 -47.95
C PRO A 500 21.32 -15.02 -48.44
N PRO A 501 20.78 -16.10 -49.03
CA PRO A 501 21.60 -17.15 -49.62
C PRO A 501 22.24 -16.65 -50.92
N SER A 502 23.55 -16.84 -51.02
CA SER A 502 24.32 -16.67 -52.25
C SER A 502 23.87 -17.69 -53.29
N THR A 503 23.39 -17.20 -54.43
CA THR A 503 23.18 -17.98 -55.64
C THR A 503 24.48 -18.06 -56.45
N THR A 504 24.95 -19.29 -56.64
CA THR A 504 25.54 -19.76 -57.91
C THR A 504 24.55 -20.71 -58.56
#